data_AF-A0A3N5N4U3-F1
#
_entry.id   AF-A0A3N5N4U3-F1
#
_cell.length_a   1.000
_cell.length_b   1.000
_cell.length_c   1.000
_cell.angle_alpha   90.00
_cell.angle_beta   90.00
_cell.angle_gamma   90.00
#
_symmetry.space_group_name_H-M   'P 1'
#
loop_
_entity.id
_entity.type
_entity.pdbx_description
1 polymer ?
#
loop_
_entity_poly.entity_id
_entity_poly.type
_entity_poly.pdbx_seq_one_letter_code
_entity_poly.pdbx_strand_id
1 'polypeptide(L)'
;MLFLGHLVIGLIAEFILYETYHDQNTIIFCSLGSVLPGLVDKPLGHIILTSVLDNGKIYFHSLVIFLLFFITGILVWKYYRSHSFLYVALGVIIHQLVDLMWKRPVNWFYPFLGRYQVEVHQNYVTQVIITELTSPTEWVFSLQSW
;
A
#
# COMPACT_ATOMS: atom_id res chain seq x y z
N MET A 1 6.16 -4.39 -5.94
CA MET A 1 5.77 -4.18 -7.35
C MET A 1 5.97 -2.73 -7.74
N LEU A 2 5.96 -2.43 -9.05
CA LEU A 2 6.03 -1.08 -9.59
C LEU A 2 4.87 -0.20 -9.08
N PHE A 3 5.14 1.08 -8.84
CA PHE A 3 4.18 2.09 -8.41
C PHE A 3 2.97 2.16 -9.37
N LEU A 4 3.20 2.14 -10.68
CA LEU A 4 2.10 2.21 -11.65
C LEU A 4 1.24 0.94 -11.67
N GLY A 5 1.84 -0.23 -11.46
CA GLY A 5 1.08 -1.48 -11.33
C GLY A 5 0.15 -1.50 -10.11
N HIS A 6 0.59 -0.95 -8.98
CA HIS A 6 -0.28 -0.81 -7.81
C HIS A 6 -1.46 0.14 -8.08
N LEU A 7 -1.20 1.22 -8.81
CA LEU A 7 -2.24 2.18 -9.17
C LEU A 7 -3.29 1.52 -10.06
N VAL A 8 -2.88 0.76 -11.08
CA VAL A 8 -3.80 0.06 -11.99
C VAL A 8 -4.64 -0.99 -11.23
N ILE A 9 -4.02 -1.84 -10.41
CA ILE A 9 -4.77 -2.83 -9.63
C ILE A 9 -5.70 -2.16 -8.62
N GLY A 10 -5.23 -1.09 -7.97
CA GLY A 10 -6.04 -0.27 -7.07
C GLY A 10 -7.30 0.25 -7.78
N LEU A 11 -7.15 0.88 -8.94
CA LEU A 11 -8.26 1.37 -9.75
C LEU A 11 -9.23 0.26 -10.19
N ILE A 12 -8.73 -0.91 -10.57
CA ILE A 12 -9.59 -2.05 -10.94
C ILE A 12 -10.40 -2.52 -9.73
N ALA A 13 -9.74 -2.68 -8.57
CA ALA A 13 -10.42 -3.07 -7.34
C ALA A 13 -11.47 -2.02 -6.92
N GLU A 14 -11.12 -0.74 -7.02
CA GLU A 14 -12.01 0.39 -6.74
C GLU A 14 -13.23 0.41 -7.66
N PHE A 15 -13.05 0.14 -8.95
CA PHE A 15 -14.15 0.06 -9.92
C PHE A 15 -15.10 -1.10 -9.59
N ILE A 16 -14.58 -2.29 -9.27
CA ILE A 16 -15.39 -3.44 -8.85
C ILE A 16 -16.19 -3.11 -7.59
N LEU A 17 -15.56 -2.44 -6.62
CA LEU A 17 -16.22 -2.04 -5.38
C LEU A 17 -17.29 -0.97 -5.64
N TYR A 18 -17.02 -0.01 -6.52
CA TYR A 18 -18.00 0.99 -6.93
C TYR A 18 -19.24 0.33 -7.55
N GLU A 19 -19.07 -0.61 -8.50
CA GLU A 19 -20.19 -1.35 -9.10
C GLU A 19 -20.93 -2.22 -8.08
N THR A 20 -20.26 -2.69 -7.03
CA THR A 20 -20.89 -3.50 -5.98
C THR A 20 -21.72 -2.64 -5.02
N TYR A 21 -21.17 -1.53 -4.53
CA TYR A 21 -21.77 -0.72 -3.47
C TYR A 21 -22.54 0.49 -3.98
N HIS A 22 -22.36 0.87 -5.25
CA HIS A 22 -22.93 2.06 -5.89
C HIS A 22 -22.67 3.37 -5.11
N ASP A 23 -21.58 3.40 -4.33
CA ASP A 23 -21.16 4.57 -3.54
C ASP A 23 -19.91 5.19 -4.15
N GLN A 24 -20.01 6.44 -4.61
CA GLN A 24 -18.91 7.21 -5.20
C GLN A 24 -17.77 7.47 -4.20
N ASN A 25 -18.08 7.50 -2.91
CA ASN A 25 -17.07 7.64 -1.86
C ASN A 25 -16.09 6.46 -1.87
N THR A 26 -16.53 5.29 -2.33
CA THR A 26 -15.68 4.11 -2.47
C THR A 26 -14.47 4.43 -3.33
N ILE A 27 -14.66 5.08 -4.47
CA ILE A 27 -13.57 5.44 -5.38
C ILE A 27 -12.58 6.34 -4.64
N ILE A 28 -13.03 7.52 -4.18
CA ILE A 28 -12.15 8.52 -3.59
C ILE A 28 -11.38 7.97 -2.38
N PHE A 29 -12.09 7.38 -1.42
CA PHE A 29 -11.46 6.97 -0.16
C PHE A 29 -10.65 5.68 -0.29
N CYS A 30 -11.06 4.75 -1.15
CA CYS A 30 -10.26 3.56 -1.42
C CYS A 30 -9.01 3.91 -2.23
N SER A 31 -9.08 4.82 -3.23
CA SER A 31 -7.89 5.35 -3.92
C SER A 31 -6.91 6.01 -2.97
N LEU A 32 -7.42 6.80 -2.01
CA LEU A 32 -6.57 7.39 -0.97
C LEU A 32 -5.86 6.30 -0.16
N GLY A 33 -6.59 5.29 0.30
CA GLY A 33 -6.02 4.15 1.03
C GLY A 33 -5.03 3.33 0.21
N SER A 34 -5.25 3.17 -1.08
CA SER A 34 -4.43 2.35 -1.98
C SER A 34 -3.11 3.02 -2.35
N VAL A 35 -2.99 4.34 -2.25
CA VAL A 35 -1.74 5.07 -2.51
C VAL A 35 -0.96 5.39 -1.23
N LEU A 36 -1.67 5.56 -0.11
CA LEU A 36 -1.10 6.07 1.14
C LEU A 36 0.11 5.29 1.66
N PRO A 37 0.13 3.93 1.69
CA PRO A 37 1.28 3.20 2.23
C PRO A 37 2.56 3.46 1.44
N GLY A 38 2.49 3.37 0.12
CA GLY A 38 3.63 3.64 -0.76
C GLY A 38 4.09 5.11 -0.70
N LEU A 39 3.15 6.05 -0.57
CA LEU A 39 3.45 7.48 -0.49
C LEU A 39 4.20 7.84 0.80
N VAL A 40 3.91 7.18 1.92
CA VAL A 40 4.55 7.46 3.20
C VAL A 40 5.83 6.64 3.38
N ASP A 41 5.75 5.33 3.20
CA ASP A 41 6.84 4.43 3.58
C ASP A 41 8.03 4.52 2.62
N LYS A 42 7.82 4.73 1.31
CA LYS A 42 8.93 4.80 0.34
C LYS A 42 9.83 6.02 0.54
N PRO A 43 9.33 7.26 0.66
CA PRO A 43 10.19 8.41 0.97
C PRO A 43 10.83 8.27 2.34
N LEU A 44 10.08 7.84 3.35
CA LEU A 44 10.60 7.69 4.70
C LEU A 44 11.72 6.65 4.76
N GLY A 45 11.55 5.51 4.10
CA GLY A 45 12.54 4.43 4.03
C GLY A 45 13.77 4.77 3.20
N HIS A 46 13.57 5.22 1.96
CA HIS A 46 14.65 5.34 0.96
C HIS A 46 15.30 6.73 0.89
N ILE A 47 14.66 7.79 1.41
CA ILE A 47 15.21 9.16 1.40
C ILE A 47 15.63 9.59 2.80
N ILE A 48 14.80 9.34 3.82
CA ILE A 48 15.05 9.84 5.18
C ILE A 48 15.87 8.82 6.00
N LEU A 49 15.50 7.54 5.94
CA LEU A 49 16.08 6.45 6.74
C LEU A 49 17.07 5.58 5.95
N THR A 50 17.62 6.09 4.85
CA THR A 50 18.51 5.34 3.95
C THR A 50 19.75 4.80 4.67
N SER A 51 20.27 5.52 5.66
CA SER A 51 21.47 5.12 6.41
C SER A 51 21.22 4.05 7.48
N VAL A 52 19.95 3.78 7.83
CA VAL A 52 19.57 2.92 8.96
C VAL A 52 18.76 1.70 8.51
N LEU A 53 17.91 1.86 7.49
CA LEU A 53 16.91 0.85 7.15
C LEU A 53 16.76 0.59 5.64
N ASP A 54 16.83 1.65 4.83
CA ASP A 54 16.69 1.64 3.36
C ASP A 54 15.61 0.66 2.84
N ASN A 55 14.46 0.67 3.52
CA ASN A 55 13.32 -0.20 3.26
C ASN A 55 12.04 0.62 3.10
N GLY A 56 11.37 0.50 1.95
CA GLY A 56 10.13 1.21 1.63
C GLY A 56 8.84 0.53 2.11
N LYS A 57 8.93 -0.55 2.88
CA LYS A 57 7.79 -1.32 3.43
C LYS A 57 7.88 -1.38 4.95
N ILE A 58 7.54 -0.27 5.61
CA ILE A 58 7.83 -0.04 7.03
C ILE A 58 6.56 0.08 7.87
N TYR A 59 6.11 1.28 8.20
CA TYR A 59 5.03 1.49 9.15
C TYR A 59 3.67 1.27 8.50
N PHE A 60 3.38 1.94 7.38
CA PHE A 60 2.08 1.86 6.72
C PHE A 60 1.85 0.53 6.00
N HIS A 61 2.91 -0.24 5.76
CA HIS A 61 2.84 -1.63 5.31
C HIS A 61 2.65 -2.65 6.46
N SER A 62 2.37 -2.20 7.68
CA SER A 62 2.03 -3.10 8.80
C SER A 62 0.52 -3.32 8.92
N LEU A 63 0.13 -4.50 9.43
CA LEU A 63 -1.23 -4.82 9.80
C LEU A 63 -1.73 -3.93 10.95
N VAL A 64 -0.83 -3.43 11.80
CA VAL A 64 -1.22 -2.50 12.88
C VAL A 64 -1.81 -1.23 12.28
N ILE A 65 -1.18 -0.64 11.26
CA ILE A 65 -1.72 0.54 10.59
C ILE A 65 -3.06 0.22 9.91
N PHE A 66 -3.17 -0.91 9.23
CA PHE A 66 -4.46 -1.36 8.67
C PHE A 66 -5.54 -1.46 9.76
N LEU A 67 -5.25 -2.10 10.89
CA LEU A 67 -6.20 -2.25 12.00
C LEU A 67 -6.58 -0.90 12.60
N LEU A 68 -5.66 0.06 12.70
CA LEU A 68 -5.98 1.42 13.15
C LEU A 68 -6.96 2.11 12.20
N PHE A 69 -6.74 2.04 10.89
CA PHE A 69 -7.69 2.57 9.90
C PHE A 69 -9.04 1.84 9.98
N PHE A 70 -9.03 0.51 10.11
CA PHE A 70 -10.24 -0.30 10.17
C PHE A 70 -11.07 -0.01 11.42
N ILE A 71 -10.44 0.01 12.60
CA ILE A 71 -11.10 0.37 13.86
C ILE A 71 -11.63 1.80 13.80
N THR A 72 -10.84 2.75 13.29
CA THR A 72 -11.28 4.13 13.10
C THR A 72 -12.49 4.18 12.16
N GLY A 73 -12.48 3.40 11.08
CA GLY A 73 -13.61 3.25 10.16
C GLY A 73 -14.87 2.72 10.84
N ILE A 74 -14.76 1.70 11.69
CA ILE A 74 -15.89 1.18 12.46
C ILE A 74 -16.45 2.26 13.39
N LEU A 75 -15.58 3.01 14.08
CA LEU A 75 -16.00 4.08 14.99
C LEU A 75 -16.69 5.22 14.22
N VAL A 76 -16.11 5.66 13.10
CA VAL A 76 -16.68 6.70 12.25
C VAL A 76 -18.03 6.28 11.69
N TRP A 77 -18.15 5.03 11.24
CA TRP A 77 -19.42 4.48 10.78
C TRP A 77 -20.46 4.43 11.91
N LYS A 78 -20.07 4.00 13.11
CA LYS A 78 -20.98 3.89 14.25
C LYS A 78 -21.55 5.25 14.68
N TYR A 79 -20.71 6.28 14.75
CA TYR A 79 -21.10 7.60 15.28
C TYR A 79 -21.61 8.57 14.22
N TYR A 80 -21.11 8.48 12.98
CA TYR A 80 -21.41 9.44 11.91
C TYR A 80 -22.07 8.81 10.68
N ARG A 81 -22.29 7.48 10.67
CA ARG A 81 -22.89 6.73 9.55
C ARG A 81 -22.14 6.89 8.21
N SER A 82 -20.86 7.23 8.28
CA SER A 82 -19.99 7.35 7.11
C SER A 82 -19.10 6.12 6.95
N HIS A 83 -19.02 5.61 5.72
CA HIS A 83 -18.14 4.49 5.34
C HIS A 83 -16.75 4.93 4.88
N SER A 84 -16.47 6.25 4.83
CA SER A 84 -15.24 6.80 4.26
C SER A 84 -13.96 6.13 4.78
N PHE A 85 -13.79 6.04 6.10
CA PHE A 85 -12.60 5.44 6.69
C PHE A 85 -12.53 3.91 6.54
N LEU A 86 -13.68 3.23 6.36
CA LEU A 86 -13.69 1.81 6.01
C LEU A 86 -13.18 1.59 4.59
N TYR A 87 -13.54 2.47 3.65
CA TYR A 87 -12.99 2.44 2.29
C TYR A 87 -11.50 2.76 2.28
N VAL A 88 -11.01 3.69 3.11
CA VAL A 88 -9.56 3.90 3.29
C VAL A 88 -8.88 2.63 3.80
N ALA A 89 -9.43 1.99 4.83
CA ALA A 89 -8.88 0.74 5.36
C ALA A 89 -8.85 -0.37 4.31
N LEU A 90 -9.88 -0.45 3.47
CA LEU A 90 -9.96 -1.39 2.35
C LEU A 90 -8.87 -1.13 1.30
N GLY A 91 -8.65 0.13 0.92
CA GLY A 91 -7.55 0.50 0.02
C GLY A 91 -6.18 0.12 0.58
N VAL A 92 -5.96 0.36 1.88
CA VAL A 92 -4.70 0.01 2.56
C VAL A 92 -4.44 -1.49 2.53
N ILE A 93 -5.45 -2.33 2.85
CA ILE A 93 -5.25 -3.79 2.83
C ILE A 93 -5.08 -4.33 1.41
N ILE A 94 -5.81 -3.80 0.42
CA ILE A 94 -5.61 -4.16 -0.99
C ILE A 94 -4.18 -3.83 -1.40
N HIS A 95 -3.67 -2.66 -1.06
CA HIS A 95 -2.28 -2.29 -1.34
C HIS A 95 -1.30 -3.29 -0.71
N GLN A 96 -1.45 -3.58 0.59
CA GLN A 96 -0.58 -4.54 1.28
C GLN A 96 -0.61 -5.94 0.66
N LEU A 97 -1.79 -6.38 0.19
CA LEU A 97 -1.95 -7.66 -0.49
C LEU A 97 -1.28 -7.65 -1.86
N VAL A 98 -1.47 -6.60 -2.66
CA VAL A 98 -0.80 -6.45 -3.96
C VAL A 98 0.72 -6.43 -3.78
N ASP A 99 1.20 -5.80 -2.73
CA ASP A 99 2.63 -5.74 -2.43
C ASP A 99 3.19 -7.04 -1.79
N LEU A 100 2.36 -8.08 -1.74
CA LEU A 100 2.63 -9.42 -1.23
C LEU A 100 3.21 -9.40 0.19
N MET A 101 2.70 -8.54 1.06
CA MET A 101 3.25 -8.33 2.41
C MET A 101 3.30 -9.62 3.24
N TRP A 102 2.48 -10.62 2.94
CA TRP A 102 2.57 -11.94 3.57
C TRP A 102 3.90 -12.67 3.35
N LYS A 103 4.65 -12.34 2.29
CA LYS A 103 6.00 -12.86 2.05
C LYS A 103 7.06 -12.19 2.94
N ARG A 104 6.73 -11.07 3.60
CA ARG A 104 7.60 -10.32 4.53
C ARG A 104 6.92 -10.22 5.91
N PRO A 105 6.69 -11.35 6.60
CA PRO A 105 5.87 -11.38 7.81
C PRO A 105 6.41 -10.49 8.94
N VAL A 106 7.74 -10.36 9.07
CA VAL A 106 8.34 -9.49 10.10
C VAL A 106 7.91 -8.03 9.92
N ASN A 107 7.92 -7.53 8.67
CA ASN A 107 7.48 -6.18 8.36
C ASN A 107 5.96 -6.05 8.48
N TRP A 108 5.21 -7.05 8.01
CA TRP A 108 3.74 -6.99 8.01
C TRP A 108 3.14 -7.05 9.42
N PHE A 109 3.72 -7.85 10.31
CA PHE A 109 3.31 -7.95 11.73
C PHE A 109 4.13 -7.04 12.66
N TYR A 110 4.89 -6.08 12.11
CA TYR A 110 5.60 -5.10 12.93
C TYR A 110 4.61 -4.35 13.86
N PRO A 111 4.95 -4.11 15.14
CA PRO A 111 6.25 -4.34 15.80
C PRO A 111 6.42 -5.69 16.50
N PHE A 112 5.50 -6.64 16.33
CA PHE A 112 5.41 -7.83 17.18
C PHE A 112 6.42 -8.93 16.87
N LEU A 113 6.86 -9.05 15.61
CA LEU A 113 7.78 -10.11 15.17
C LEU A 113 9.26 -9.67 15.12
N GLY A 114 9.58 -8.47 15.62
CA GLY A 114 10.95 -7.97 15.72
C GLY A 114 11.24 -6.77 14.82
N ARG A 115 12.53 -6.58 14.50
CA ARG A 115 13.01 -5.42 13.73
C ARG A 115 12.82 -5.64 12.23
N TYR A 116 12.60 -4.54 11.51
CA TYR A 116 12.56 -4.53 10.05
C TYR A 116 13.81 -5.17 9.45
N GLN A 117 13.63 -5.83 8.31
CA GLN A 117 14.74 -6.27 7.50
C GLN A 117 15.36 -5.05 6.82
N VAL A 118 16.67 -4.86 7.02
CA VAL A 118 17.44 -3.83 6.31
C VAL A 118 17.61 -4.31 4.87
N GLU A 119 17.24 -3.47 3.92
CA GLU A 119 17.52 -3.69 2.50
C GLU A 119 18.65 -2.76 2.06
N VAL A 120 19.33 -3.09 0.97
CA VAL A 120 20.40 -2.25 0.41
C VAL A 120 20.06 -1.97 -1.04
N HIS A 121 19.68 -0.74 -1.34
CA HIS A 121 19.34 -0.29 -2.68
C HIS A 121 20.39 0.71 -3.19
N GLN A 122 21.17 0.31 -4.20
CA GLN A 122 22.05 1.23 -4.89
C GLN A 122 21.26 2.01 -5.95
N ASN A 123 21.35 3.34 -5.91
CA ASN A 123 20.69 4.24 -6.87
C ASN A 123 19.18 3.99 -7.01
N TYR A 124 18.49 3.82 -5.87
CA TYR A 124 17.05 3.49 -5.80
C TYR A 124 16.18 4.30 -6.77
N VAL A 125 16.31 5.62 -6.76
CA VAL A 125 15.49 6.51 -7.59
C VAL A 125 15.67 6.21 -9.08
N THR A 126 16.92 6.06 -9.52
CA THR A 126 17.25 5.76 -10.92
C THR A 126 16.72 4.38 -11.31
N GLN A 127 16.90 3.38 -10.45
CA GLN A 127 16.40 2.03 -10.72
C GLN A 127 14.88 2.01 -10.82
N VAL A 128 14.17 2.64 -9.87
CA VAL A 128 12.71 2.73 -9.92
C VAL A 128 12.24 3.37 -11.23
N ILE A 129 12.81 4.51 -11.63
CA ILE A 129 12.41 5.18 -12.88
C ILE A 129 12.65 4.29 -14.10
N ILE A 130 13.82 3.63 -14.17
CA ILE A 130 14.14 2.75 -15.29
C ILE A 130 13.19 1.56 -15.32
N THR A 131 13.01 0.86 -14.20
CA THR A 131 12.14 -0.32 -14.14
C THR A 131 10.69 0.03 -14.46
N GLU A 132 10.20 1.19 -14.01
CA GLU A 132 8.87 1.68 -14.40
C GLU A 132 8.75 1.82 -15.91
N LEU A 133 9.69 2.52 -16.55
CA LEU A 133 9.63 2.79 -17.99
C LEU A 133 9.84 1.54 -18.85
N THR A 134 10.61 0.56 -18.37
CA THR A 134 10.97 -0.63 -19.14
C THR A 134 9.99 -1.79 -18.98
N SER A 135 9.10 -1.75 -17.98
CA SER A 135 8.23 -2.87 -17.63
C SER A 135 6.72 -2.52 -17.67
N PRO A 136 6.18 -1.96 -18.77
CA PRO A 136 4.78 -1.57 -18.85
C PRO A 136 3.81 -2.75 -18.79
N THR A 137 4.26 -3.96 -19.16
CA THR A 137 3.47 -5.19 -19.02
C THR A 137 3.22 -5.54 -17.55
N GLU A 138 4.15 -5.20 -16.64
CA GLU A 138 3.97 -5.40 -15.21
C GLU A 138 2.90 -4.46 -14.63
N TRP A 139 2.62 -3.32 -15.29
CA TRP A 139 1.54 -2.42 -14.87
C TRP A 139 0.16 -3.07 -15.01
N VAL A 140 -0.03 -3.87 -16.06
CA VAL A 140 -1.34 -4.46 -16.41
C VAL A 140 -1.49 -5.87 -15.84
N PHE A 141 -0.45 -6.70 -15.97
CA PHE A 141 -0.55 -8.11 -15.63
C PHE A 141 0.01 -8.45 -14.26
N SER A 142 0.76 -7.53 -13.64
CA SER A 142 1.40 -7.77 -12.34
C SER A 142 2.22 -9.07 -12.31
N LEU A 143 2.72 -9.48 -13.47
CA LEU A 143 3.59 -10.63 -13.63
C LEU A 143 4.98 -10.22 -13.17
N GLN A 144 5.31 -10.51 -11.92
CA GLN A 144 6.69 -10.35 -11.44
C GLN A 144 7.61 -11.21 -12.30
N SER A 145 8.46 -10.56 -13.09
CA SER A 145 9.68 -11.21 -13.57
C SER A 145 10.62 -11.38 -12.36
N TRP A 146 11.01 -12.63 -12.09
CA TRP A 146 11.81 -13.01 -10.92
C TRP A 146 13.26 -12.58 -11.05
#